data_AF-A0A971A4Q5-F1
#
_entry.id   AF-A0A971A4Q5-F1
#
_cell.length_a   1.000
_cell.length_b   1.000
_cell.length_c   1.000
_cell.angle_alpha   90.00
_cell.angle_beta   90.00
_cell.angle_gamma   90.00
#
_symmetry.space_group_name_H-M   'P 1'
#
loop_
_entity.id
_entity.type
_entity.pdbx_description
1 polymer ?
#
loop_
_entity_poly.entity_id
_entity_poly.type
_entity_poly.pdbx_seq_one_letter_code
_entity_poly.pdbx_strand_id
1 'polypeptide(L)'
;MIGFHWLDWSVLGLFALVLIGIVVWVSRMKEDTSSDYFLAGRDATWLAIGASIFASNIGSEHLVGLAGAGASSGMAMAHWEMHGWLILVLGWVFVPFYARSGVFTMPEFLERRYNSTARSFLSIISLVSYVLTKVAVTVYAGGIV
;
A
#
# COMPACT_ATOMS: atom_id res chain seq x y z
N MET A 1 5.04 -27.11 -20.61
CA MET A 1 4.39 -26.90 -19.30
C MET A 1 5.37 -27.41 -18.25
N ILE A 2 6.09 -26.50 -17.58
CA ILE A 2 7.04 -26.87 -16.53
C ILE A 2 6.17 -27.24 -15.31
N GLY A 3 6.11 -28.53 -14.98
CA GLY A 3 5.37 -28.99 -13.81
C GLY A 3 6.10 -28.58 -12.53
N PHE A 4 5.39 -27.97 -11.58
CA PHE A 4 5.93 -27.63 -10.27
C PHE A 4 6.51 -28.87 -9.60
N HIS A 5 7.77 -28.78 -9.19
CA HIS A 5 8.44 -29.84 -8.48
C HIS A 5 7.95 -29.88 -7.02
N TRP A 6 8.08 -31.01 -6.33
CA TRP A 6 7.64 -31.14 -4.93
C TRP A 6 8.36 -30.16 -3.98
N LEU A 7 9.57 -29.74 -4.36
CA LEU A 7 10.32 -28.69 -3.66
C LEU A 7 9.63 -27.33 -3.75
N ASP A 8 9.07 -26.96 -4.92
CA ASP A 8 8.40 -25.67 -5.10
C ASP A 8 7.14 -25.58 -4.24
N TRP A 9 6.35 -26.66 -4.21
CA TRP A 9 5.18 -26.78 -3.33
C TRP A 9 5.54 -26.70 -1.85
N SER A 10 6.66 -27.32 -1.47
CA SER A 10 7.14 -27.30 -0.07
C SER A 10 7.57 -25.88 0.34
N VAL A 11 8.27 -25.15 -0.54
CA VAL A 11 8.67 -23.76 -0.29
C VAL A 11 7.45 -22.85 -0.22
N LEU A 12 6.49 -23.01 -1.13
CA LEU A 12 5.25 -22.22 -1.14
C LEU A 12 4.42 -22.45 0.13
N GLY A 13 4.28 -23.72 0.54
CA GLY A 13 3.60 -24.11 1.77
C GLY A 13 4.28 -23.56 3.02
N LEU A 14 5.61 -23.65 3.10
CA LEU A 14 6.38 -23.09 4.21
C LEU A 14 6.24 -21.56 4.28
N PHE A 15 6.33 -20.87 3.15
CA PHE A 15 6.14 -19.43 3.06
C PHE A 15 4.76 -19.01 3.56
N ALA A 16 3.70 -19.68 3.08
CA ALA A 16 2.33 -19.41 3.52
C ALA A 16 2.15 -19.67 5.02
N LEU A 17 2.69 -20.77 5.55
CA LEU A 17 2.63 -21.10 6.98
C LEU A 17 3.37 -20.08 7.85
N VAL A 18 4.56 -19.65 7.45
CA VAL A 18 5.33 -18.62 8.17
C VAL A 18 4.59 -17.29 8.14
N LEU A 19 4.04 -16.90 6.98
CA LEU A 19 3.29 -15.65 6.83
C LEU A 19 2.03 -15.66 7.69
N ILE A 20 1.24 -16.73 7.65
CA ILE A 20 0.07 -16.90 8.52
C ILE A 20 0.50 -16.91 9.99
N GLY A 21 1.59 -17.59 10.33
CA GLY A 21 2.15 -17.62 11.68
C GLY A 21 2.50 -16.22 12.20
N ILE A 22 3.18 -15.40 11.39
CA ILE A 22 3.51 -14.02 11.72
C ILE A 22 2.23 -13.17 11.84
N VAL A 23 1.29 -13.28 10.91
CA VAL A 23 0.03 -12.53 10.95
C VAL A 23 -0.78 -12.88 12.19
N VAL A 24 -0.90 -14.16 12.53
CA VAL A 24 -1.63 -14.62 13.72
C VAL A 24 -0.90 -14.21 14.99
N TRP A 25 0.43 -14.30 15.03
CA TRP A 25 1.23 -13.86 16.18
C TRP A 25 1.09 -12.36 16.42
N VAL A 26 1.25 -11.54 15.39
CA VAL A 26 1.07 -10.07 15.45
C VAL A 26 -0.39 -9.70 15.77
N SER A 27 -1.37 -10.38 15.17
CA SER A 27 -2.79 -10.15 15.45
C SER A 27 -3.17 -10.50 16.89
N ARG A 28 -2.52 -11.51 17.47
CA ARG A 28 -2.64 -11.87 18.90
C ARG A 28 -1.88 -10.93 19.84
N MET A 29 -0.97 -10.14 19.31
CA MET A 29 -0.23 -9.10 20.03
C MET A 29 -1.03 -7.78 20.14
N LYS A 30 -2.31 -7.78 19.72
CA LYS A 30 -3.19 -6.61 19.79
C LYS A 30 -3.36 -6.11 21.22
N GLU A 31 -3.02 -4.84 21.40
CA GLU A 31 -3.42 -4.01 22.54
C GLU A 31 -4.78 -3.34 22.26
N ASP A 32 -5.58 -3.16 23.32
CA ASP A 32 -7.03 -3.01 23.31
C ASP A 32 -7.61 -1.70 22.74
N THR A 33 -6.81 -0.80 22.14
CA THR A 33 -7.30 0.52 21.71
C THR A 33 -7.04 0.81 20.24
N SER A 34 -8.10 1.20 19.52
CA SER A 34 -8.10 1.60 18.11
C SER A 34 -7.14 2.76 17.79
N SER A 35 -6.74 3.56 18.78
CA SER A 35 -5.72 4.60 18.61
C SER A 35 -4.30 4.03 18.47
N ASP A 36 -3.93 2.96 19.19
CA ASP A 36 -2.57 2.39 19.09
C ASP A 36 -2.37 1.62 17.79
N TYR A 37 -3.42 0.97 17.30
CA TYR A 37 -3.40 0.32 15.98
C TYR A 37 -3.19 1.31 14.83
N PHE A 38 -3.66 2.56 14.96
CA PHE A 38 -3.52 3.60 13.93
C PHE A 38 -2.33 4.53 14.12
N LEU A 39 -1.88 4.79 15.36
CA LEU A 39 -0.78 5.72 15.64
C LEU A 39 0.58 5.06 15.85
N ALA A 40 0.68 3.72 15.83
CA ALA A 40 1.94 2.99 16.00
C ALA A 40 2.80 3.60 17.12
N GLY A 41 2.19 3.84 18.29
CA GLY A 41 2.84 4.26 19.51
C GLY A 41 3.70 5.54 19.43
N ARG A 42 3.53 6.44 18.44
CA ARG A 42 4.36 7.67 18.26
C ARG A 42 5.89 7.45 18.18
N ASP A 43 6.38 6.21 18.26
CA ASP A 43 7.79 5.78 18.31
C ASP A 43 8.18 4.89 17.12
N ALA A 44 7.41 4.95 16.03
CA ALA A 44 7.84 4.36 14.77
C ALA A 44 9.12 5.08 14.30
N THR A 45 10.25 4.37 14.34
CA THR A 45 11.54 4.89 13.86
C THR A 45 11.39 5.39 12.42
N TRP A 46 12.00 6.51 12.06
CA TRP A 46 11.95 7.09 10.70
C TRP A 46 12.14 6.05 9.58
N LEU A 47 13.05 5.09 9.81
CA LEU A 47 13.34 4.01 8.87
C LEU A 47 12.15 3.04 8.70
N ALA A 48 11.45 2.71 9.78
CA ALA A 48 10.25 1.88 9.74
C ALA A 48 9.09 2.59 8.99
N ILE A 49 8.92 3.89 9.21
CA ILE A 49 7.92 4.70 8.50
C ILE A 49 8.25 4.74 7.00
N GLY A 50 9.50 5.04 6.65
CA GLY A 50 9.97 5.06 5.25
C GLY A 50 9.79 3.71 4.55
N ALA A 51 10.18 2.62 5.21
CA ALA A 51 10.02 1.27 4.70
C ALA A 51 8.54 0.90 4.51
N SER A 52 7.65 1.29 5.43
CA SER A 52 6.21 1.04 5.31
C SER A 52 5.59 1.81 4.15
N ILE A 53 5.95 3.08 3.95
CA ILE A 53 5.46 3.89 2.82
C ILE A 53 5.96 3.29 1.51
N PHE A 54 7.23 2.88 1.45
CA PHE A 54 7.81 2.23 0.27
C PHE A 54 7.14 0.89 -0.03
N ALA A 55 6.98 0.03 0.98
CA ALA A 55 6.29 -1.26 0.85
C ALA A 55 4.82 -1.11 0.46
N SER A 56 4.14 -0.04 0.88
CA SER A 56 2.76 0.24 0.48
C SER A 56 2.64 0.72 -0.96
N ASN A 57 3.72 1.25 -1.54
CA ASN A 57 3.78 1.65 -2.93
C ASN A 57 4.09 0.45 -3.85
N ILE A 58 5.05 -0.40 -3.47
CA ILE A 58 5.47 -1.56 -4.26
C ILE A 58 4.48 -2.73 -4.09
N GLY A 59 3.72 -3.04 -5.14
CA GLY A 59 2.78 -4.16 -5.20
C GLY A 59 3.02 -5.14 -6.36
N SER A 60 2.19 -6.18 -6.45
CA SER A 60 2.22 -7.14 -7.58
C SER A 60 2.05 -6.47 -8.94
N GLU A 61 1.34 -5.35 -8.98
CA GLU A 61 1.18 -4.47 -10.14
C GLU A 61 2.52 -3.94 -10.69
N HIS A 62 3.46 -3.59 -9.81
CA HIS A 62 4.79 -3.15 -10.21
C HIS A 62 5.61 -4.34 -10.73
N LEU A 63 5.55 -5.50 -10.06
CA LEU A 63 6.33 -6.67 -10.47
C LEU A 63 5.89 -7.24 -11.83
N VAL A 64 4.59 -7.38 -12.07
CA VAL A 64 4.07 -7.95 -13.32
C VAL A 64 3.93 -6.87 -14.40
N GLY A 65 3.39 -5.71 -14.03
CA GLY A 65 3.11 -4.61 -14.94
C GLY A 65 4.37 -3.88 -15.42
N LEU A 66 5.28 -3.47 -14.51
CA LEU A 66 6.52 -2.80 -14.93
C LEU A 66 7.52 -3.76 -15.55
N ALA A 67 7.60 -5.02 -15.12
CA ALA A 67 8.45 -6.00 -15.82
C ALA A 67 7.95 -6.26 -17.24
N GLY A 68 6.62 -6.38 -17.44
CA GLY A 68 6.01 -6.52 -18.76
C GLY A 68 6.17 -5.27 -19.64
N ALA A 69 6.00 -4.08 -19.06
CA ALA A 69 6.23 -2.82 -19.76
C ALA A 69 7.71 -2.59 -20.07
N GLY A 70 8.63 -3.00 -19.18
CA GLY A 70 10.06 -2.94 -19.40
C GLY A 70 10.53 -3.90 -20.50
N ALA A 71 9.91 -5.07 -20.63
CA ALA A 71 10.17 -6.00 -21.72
C ALA A 71 9.74 -5.46 -23.09
N SER A 72 8.67 -4.66 -23.15
CA SER A 72 8.14 -4.11 -24.40
C SER A 72 8.67 -2.72 -24.78
N SER A 73 8.89 -1.84 -23.79
CA SER A 73 9.26 -0.43 -23.98
C SER A 73 10.65 -0.06 -23.45
N GLY A 74 11.37 -1.01 -22.83
CA GLY A 74 12.72 -0.80 -22.31
C GLY A 74 12.78 0.09 -21.07
N MET A 75 13.93 0.72 -20.83
CA MET A 75 14.20 1.57 -19.66
C MET A 75 13.39 2.87 -19.61
N ALA A 76 12.62 3.20 -20.66
CA ALA A 76 11.82 4.43 -20.70
C ALA A 76 10.78 4.49 -19.56
N MET A 77 10.20 3.35 -19.17
CA MET A 77 9.26 3.27 -18.06
C MET A 77 9.90 3.47 -16.68
N ALA A 78 11.22 3.29 -16.55
CA ALA A 78 11.93 3.54 -15.29
C ALA A 78 11.88 5.03 -14.88
N HIS A 79 11.65 5.95 -15.84
CA HIS A 79 11.44 7.36 -15.52
C HIS A 79 10.23 7.57 -14.61
N TRP A 80 9.16 6.78 -14.71
CA TRP A 80 8.00 6.93 -13.84
C TRP A 80 8.34 6.69 -12.36
N GLU A 81 9.11 5.65 -12.08
CA GLU A 81 9.60 5.34 -10.73
C GLU A 81 10.63 6.38 -10.25
N MET A 82 11.49 6.86 -11.18
CA MET A 82 12.50 7.86 -10.85
C MET A 82 11.89 9.18 -10.36
N HIS A 83 10.65 9.52 -10.73
CA HIS A 83 9.93 10.69 -10.23
C HIS A 83 9.39 10.53 -8.80
N GLY A 84 9.62 9.39 -8.12
CA GLY A 84 9.20 9.16 -6.74
C GLY A 84 9.73 10.21 -5.73
N TRP A 85 10.79 10.95 -6.06
CA TRP A 85 11.28 12.07 -5.25
C TRP A 85 10.23 13.17 -5.02
N LEU A 86 9.24 13.32 -5.92
CA LEU A 86 8.12 14.25 -5.73
C LEU A 86 7.33 13.95 -4.46
N ILE A 87 7.19 12.67 -4.08
CA ILE A 87 6.48 12.28 -2.85
C ILE A 87 7.21 12.79 -1.61
N LEU A 88 8.55 12.83 -1.62
CA LEU A 88 9.33 13.38 -0.50
C LEU A 88 9.10 14.89 -0.35
N VAL A 89 9.06 15.62 -1.47
CA VAL A 89 8.76 17.06 -1.49
C VAL A 89 7.34 17.34 -1.03
N LEU A 90 6.36 16.60 -1.55
CA LEU A 90 4.97 16.69 -1.13
C LEU A 90 4.81 16.34 0.35
N GLY A 91 5.49 15.30 0.82
CA GLY A 91 5.54 14.93 2.23
C GLY A 91 6.00 16.10 3.09
N TRP A 92 7.11 16.73 2.74
CA TRP A 92 7.64 17.87 3.51
C TRP A 92 6.68 19.07 3.58
N VAL A 93 5.94 19.34 2.51
CA VAL A 93 4.97 20.46 2.44
C VAL A 93 3.65 20.12 3.14
N PHE A 94 3.10 18.93 2.89
CA PHE A 94 1.75 18.55 3.32
C PHE A 94 1.71 17.89 4.70
N VAL A 95 2.74 17.16 5.12
CA VAL A 95 2.81 16.55 6.47
C VAL A 95 2.62 17.59 7.60
N PRO A 96 3.31 18.74 7.64
CA PRO A 96 3.11 19.73 8.71
C PRO A 96 1.73 20.40 8.66
N PHE A 97 1.03 20.32 7.53
CA PHE A 97 -0.32 20.84 7.37
C PHE A 97 -1.37 19.82 7.84
N TYR A 98 -1.20 18.54 7.50
CA TYR A 98 -2.05 17.46 8.01
C TYR A 98 -1.87 17.23 9.52
N ALA A 99 -0.63 17.31 10.03
CA ALA A 99 -0.36 17.18 11.46
C ALA A 99 -1.05 18.27 12.30
N ARG A 100 -1.18 19.49 11.77
CA ARG A 100 -1.85 20.61 12.45
C ARG A 100 -3.37 20.55 12.37
N SER A 101 -3.93 19.90 11.36
CA SER A 101 -5.39 19.80 11.18
C SER A 101 -6.02 18.68 12.00
N GLY A 102 -5.23 17.78 12.60
CA GLY A 102 -5.69 16.77 13.56
C GLY A 102 -6.76 15.84 12.98
N VAL A 103 -6.65 15.52 11.69
CA VAL A 103 -7.55 14.63 10.96
C VAL A 103 -6.79 13.38 10.58
N PHE A 104 -7.44 12.23 10.76
CA PHE A 104 -6.81 10.93 10.58
C PHE A 104 -6.96 10.39 9.17
N THR A 105 -7.94 10.92 8.42
CA THR A 105 -8.22 10.46 7.06
C THR A 105 -8.40 11.61 6.09
N MET A 106 -8.05 11.38 4.81
CA MET A 106 -8.19 12.37 3.74
C MET A 106 -9.64 12.86 3.55
N PRO A 107 -10.69 12.02 3.63
CA PRO A 107 -12.08 12.48 3.51
C PRO A 107 -12.52 13.35 4.69
N GLU A 108 -12.00 13.09 5.89
CA GLU A 108 -12.27 13.89 7.10
C GLU A 108 -11.62 15.28 7.01
N PHE A 109 -10.42 15.37 6.43
CA PHE A 109 -9.79 16.66 6.10
C PHE A 109 -10.68 17.51 5.18
N LEU A 110 -11.28 16.89 4.16
CA LEU A 110 -12.16 17.58 3.23
C LEU A 110 -13.53 17.90 3.84
N GLU A 111 -14.03 17.09 4.77
CA GLU A 111 -15.24 17.39 5.53
C GLU A 111 -15.08 18.65 6.39
N ARG A 112 -13.95 18.79 7.12
CA ARG A 112 -13.67 20.01 7.89
C ARG A 112 -13.50 21.24 7.02
N ARG A 113 -13.08 21.10 5.75
CA ARG A 113 -12.81 22.23 4.86
C ARG A 113 -14.00 22.68 4.02
N TYR A 114 -14.84 21.74 3.56
CA TYR A 114 -15.90 21.98 2.58
C TYR A 114 -17.29 21.67 3.13
N ASN A 115 -17.72 20.41 3.12
CA ASN A 115 -19.04 19.99 3.60
C ASN A 115 -19.18 18.46 3.65
N SER A 116 -20.16 17.93 4.41
CA SER A 116 -20.39 16.48 4.56
C SER A 116 -20.78 15.79 3.24
N THR A 117 -21.49 16.49 2.35
CA THR A 117 -21.84 15.97 1.00
C THR A 117 -20.61 15.71 0.13
N ALA A 118 -19.57 16.54 0.25
CA ALA A 118 -18.33 16.36 -0.50
C ALA A 118 -17.53 15.14 0.01
N ARG A 119 -17.59 14.86 1.32
CA ARG A 119 -17.00 13.65 1.92
C ARG A 119 -17.64 12.38 1.35
N SER A 120 -18.97 12.30 1.32
CA SER A 120 -19.66 11.10 0.84
C SER A 120 -19.38 10.84 -0.63
N PHE A 121 -19.42 11.89 -1.46
CA PHE A 121 -19.11 11.77 -2.89
C PHE A 121 -17.67 11.30 -3.14
N LEU A 122 -16.68 11.92 -2.47
CA LEU A 122 -15.28 11.55 -2.61
C LEU A 122 -14.95 10.19 -2.01
N SER A 123 -15.61 9.79 -0.93
CA SER A 123 -15.42 8.47 -0.33
C SER A 123 -15.94 7.38 -1.26
N ILE A 124 -17.13 7.57 -1.85
CA ILE A 124 -17.70 6.61 -2.81
C ILE A 124 -16.81 6.48 -4.04
N ILE A 125 -16.42 7.60 -4.67
CA ILE A 125 -15.60 7.53 -5.88
C ILE A 125 -14.22 6.95 -5.59
N SER A 126 -13.59 7.30 -4.45
CA SER A 126 -12.29 6.76 -4.07
C SER A 126 -12.38 5.26 -3.79
N LEU A 127 -13.43 4.80 -3.11
CA LEU A 127 -13.65 3.38 -2.84
C LEU A 127 -13.84 2.59 -4.14
N VAL A 128 -14.72 3.07 -5.02
CA VAL A 128 -15.00 2.44 -6.31
C VAL A 128 -13.72 2.42 -7.17
N SER A 129 -13.02 3.54 -7.28
CA SER A 129 -11.75 3.61 -8.00
C SER A 129 -10.72 2.65 -7.41
N TYR A 130 -10.56 2.59 -6.08
CA TYR A 130 -9.59 1.70 -5.44
C TYR A 130 -9.89 0.22 -5.70
N VAL A 131 -11.16 -0.18 -5.66
CA VAL A 131 -11.57 -1.55 -5.99
C VAL A 131 -11.32 -1.86 -7.47
N LEU A 132 -11.72 -0.96 -8.37
CA LEU A 132 -11.62 -1.19 -9.82
C LEU A 132 -10.21 -1.08 -10.37
N THR A 133 -9.33 -0.25 -9.79
CA THR A 133 -7.96 -0.09 -10.28
C THR A 133 -6.99 -0.92 -9.46
N LYS A 134 -6.79 -0.61 -8.18
CA LYS A 134 -5.81 -1.29 -7.32
C LYS A 134 -6.15 -2.77 -7.12
N VAL A 135 -7.35 -3.09 -6.64
CA VAL A 135 -7.69 -4.49 -6.30
C VAL A 135 -7.83 -5.34 -7.56
N ALA A 136 -8.52 -4.85 -8.60
CA ALA A 136 -8.67 -5.61 -9.84
C ALA A 136 -7.33 -5.84 -10.55
N VAL A 137 -6.46 -4.84 -10.65
CA VAL A 137 -5.14 -4.99 -11.31
C VAL A 137 -4.24 -5.92 -10.51
N THR A 138 -4.22 -5.82 -9.17
CA THR A 138 -3.40 -6.71 -8.34
C THR A 138 -3.83 -8.17 -8.43
N VAL A 139 -5.15 -8.44 -8.46
CA VAL A 139 -5.69 -9.79 -8.66
C VAL A 139 -5.43 -10.30 -10.08
N TYR A 140 -5.62 -9.45 -11.10
CA TYR A 140 -5.34 -9.81 -12.49
C TYR A 140 -3.85 -10.12 -12.71
N ALA A 141 -2.96 -9.28 -12.19
CA ALA A 141 -1.52 -9.51 -12.21
C ALA A 141 -1.15 -10.83 -11.50
N GLY A 142 -1.78 -11.12 -10.36
CA GLY A 142 -1.58 -12.37 -9.64
C GLY A 142 -2.14 -13.61 -10.37
N GLY A 143 -3.12 -13.46 -11.26
CA GLY A 143 -3.67 -14.55 -12.07
C GLY A 143 -2.98 -14.78 -13.41
N ILE A 144 -2.18 -13.81 -13.90
CA ILE A 144 -1.36 -13.97 -15.12
C ILE A 144 -0.12 -14.83 -14.85
N VAL A 145 0.42 -14.77 -13.64
CA VAL A 145 1.63 -15.48 -13.20
C VAL A 145 1.27 -16.86 -12.67
#